data_AF-A0A1Q5DLP3-F1
#
_entry.id   AF-A0A1Q5DLP3-F1
#
_cell.length_a   1.000
_cell.length_b   1.000
_cell.length_c   1.000
_cell.angle_alpha   90.00
_cell.angle_beta   90.00
_cell.angle_gamma   90.00
#
_symmetry.space_group_name_H-M   'P 1'
#
loop_
_entity.id
_entity.type
_entity.pdbx_description
1 polymer ?
#
loop_
_entity_poly.entity_id
_entity_poly.type
_entity_poly.pdbx_seq_one_letter_code
_entity_poly.pdbx_strand_id
1 'polypeptide(L)'
;MHVLAERPPAGDELVLDLSRTDLRGLTPGTGRSEFADADFRESDLSGADLSHANLAGADLDGAVLRTTDLSDASLLAAGLAGAVLSDALLTAANLTSADLESARLGGADLSGTYLNSTVLEKAVLQDANLTGAYLRSADLEDADLSGARLNSAELTLADLTGADLTGADLTGADLTGAILTDARLEGAKLDGVRGLSPSQR
;
A
#
# COMPACT_ATOMS: atom_id res chain seq x y z
N MET A 1 20.67 10.70 7.68
CA MET A 1 21.73 10.79 6.64
C MET A 1 21.25 11.76 5.58
N HIS A 2 21.95 12.87 5.30
CA HIS A 2 21.56 13.75 4.19
C HIS A 2 22.08 13.15 2.89
N VAL A 3 21.21 12.54 2.09
CA VAL A 3 21.53 12.12 0.72
C VAL A 3 21.49 13.38 -0.15
N LEU A 4 22.65 13.96 -0.45
CA LEU A 4 22.77 15.00 -1.46
C LEU A 4 22.96 14.32 -2.82
N ALA A 5 21.97 14.42 -3.70
CA ALA A 5 22.06 13.91 -5.06
C ALA A 5 23.10 14.73 -5.84
N GLU A 6 24.33 14.23 -5.97
CA GLU A 6 25.32 14.80 -6.88
C GLU A 6 24.99 14.36 -8.32
N ARG A 7 24.87 15.32 -9.24
CA ARG A 7 24.57 15.08 -10.67
C ARG A 7 25.79 14.48 -11.39
N PRO A 8 25.73 13.25 -11.95
CA PRO A 8 26.80 12.68 -12.75
C PRO A 8 26.67 13.04 -14.25
N PRO A 9 27.69 12.75 -15.08
CA PRO A 9 27.75 13.19 -16.47
C PRO A 9 26.82 12.38 -17.40
N ALA A 10 26.31 13.05 -18.44
CA ALA A 10 25.27 12.57 -19.34
C ALA A 10 25.68 11.34 -20.17
N GLY A 11 24.82 10.30 -20.19
CA GLY A 11 24.96 9.18 -21.12
C GLY A 11 23.99 8.01 -20.91
N ASP A 12 23.74 7.63 -19.66
CA ASP A 12 22.77 6.61 -19.27
C ASP A 12 21.74 7.26 -18.34
N GLU A 13 20.45 6.92 -18.43
CA GLU A 13 19.47 7.27 -17.40
C GLU A 13 19.91 6.58 -16.11
N LEU A 14 20.75 7.27 -15.32
CA LEU A 14 21.21 6.83 -14.03
C LEU A 14 20.02 6.88 -13.06
N VAL A 15 19.31 5.76 -12.99
CA VAL A 15 18.45 5.42 -11.86
C VAL A 15 19.29 5.56 -10.59
N LEU A 16 18.77 6.31 -9.63
CA LEU A 16 19.41 6.45 -8.32
C LEU A 16 19.39 5.10 -7.61
N ASP A 17 20.52 4.41 -7.60
CA ASP A 17 20.68 3.10 -6.93
C ASP A 17 21.00 3.29 -5.45
N LEU A 18 20.05 2.91 -4.62
CA LEU A 18 20.07 2.85 -3.17
C LEU A 18 19.72 1.44 -2.68
N SER A 19 19.78 0.43 -3.56
CA SER A 19 19.45 -0.95 -3.23
C SER A 19 20.37 -1.47 -2.11
N ARG A 20 19.81 -2.32 -1.24
CA ARG A 20 20.51 -2.97 -0.11
C ARG A 20 21.22 -2.00 0.84
N THR A 21 20.76 -0.75 0.89
CA THR A 21 21.37 0.30 1.71
C THR A 21 20.62 0.48 3.03
N ASP A 22 21.34 0.79 4.11
CA ASP A 22 20.74 1.22 5.38
C ASP A 22 20.43 2.72 5.32
N LEU A 23 19.14 3.03 5.22
CA LEU A 23 18.56 4.36 5.12
C LEU A 23 17.59 4.63 6.29
N ARG A 24 17.76 3.93 7.41
CA ARG A 24 16.89 4.10 8.57
C ARG A 24 16.91 5.54 9.07
N GLY A 25 15.73 6.06 9.38
CA GLY A 25 15.58 7.46 9.81
C GLY A 25 16.05 8.47 8.75
N LEU A 26 16.04 8.10 7.47
CA LEU A 26 16.23 9.05 6.38
C LEU A 26 15.18 10.15 6.49
N THR A 27 15.64 11.40 6.48
CA THR A 27 14.78 12.59 6.44
C THR A 27 15.26 13.43 5.26
N PRO A 28 14.66 13.29 4.07
CA PRO A 28 14.97 14.14 2.94
C PRO A 28 14.72 15.61 3.35
N GLY A 29 15.61 16.50 2.93
CA GLY A 29 15.43 17.93 3.21
C GLY A 29 14.11 18.45 2.64
N THR A 30 13.58 19.54 3.20
CA THR A 30 12.22 20.11 3.04
C THR A 30 11.79 20.53 1.62
N GLY A 31 12.38 19.98 0.55
CA GLY A 31 11.82 20.01 -0.80
C GLY A 31 11.09 18.71 -1.10
N ARG A 32 10.25 18.69 -2.15
CA ARG A 32 9.77 17.42 -2.73
C ARG A 32 11.00 16.55 -3.00
N SER A 33 11.22 15.53 -2.20
CA SER A 33 12.32 14.61 -2.43
C SER A 33 11.97 13.78 -3.64
N GLU A 34 12.72 14.01 -4.72
CA GLU A 34 12.55 13.32 -5.99
C GLU A 34 13.36 12.02 -5.97
N PHE A 35 12.66 10.94 -5.65
CA PHE A 35 13.15 9.56 -5.73
C PHE A 35 12.37 8.78 -6.80
N ALA A 36 11.84 9.48 -7.80
CA ALA A 36 11.15 8.85 -8.92
C ALA A 36 12.11 7.90 -9.63
N ASP A 37 11.61 6.72 -9.97
CA ASP A 37 12.33 5.64 -10.64
C ASP A 37 13.59 5.15 -9.89
N ALA A 38 13.80 5.55 -8.64
CA ALA A 38 14.97 5.13 -7.84
C ALA A 38 14.87 3.66 -7.44
N ASP A 39 16.02 3.01 -7.32
CA ASP A 39 16.12 1.61 -6.88
C ASP A 39 16.42 1.57 -5.38
N PHE A 40 15.46 1.11 -4.59
CA PHE A 40 15.52 0.90 -3.15
C PHE A 40 15.39 -0.59 -2.78
N ARG A 41 15.55 -1.50 -3.73
CA ARG A 41 15.35 -2.94 -3.49
C ARG A 41 16.13 -3.42 -2.29
N GLU A 42 15.47 -4.20 -1.43
CA GLU A 42 16.08 -4.79 -0.24
C GLU A 42 16.74 -3.75 0.72
N SER A 43 16.46 -2.45 0.57
CA SER A 43 16.98 -1.42 1.47
C SER A 43 16.24 -1.39 2.80
N ASP A 44 16.85 -0.82 3.82
CA ASP A 44 16.21 -0.59 5.12
C ASP A 44 15.89 0.89 5.30
N LEU A 45 14.63 1.25 5.11
CA LEU A 45 14.06 2.58 5.26
C LEU A 45 13.27 2.72 6.58
N SER A 46 13.48 1.81 7.54
CA SER A 46 12.68 1.80 8.78
C SER A 46 12.75 3.15 9.50
N GLY A 47 11.58 3.68 9.83
CA GLY A 47 11.43 4.96 10.53
C GLY A 47 11.91 6.19 9.74
N ALA A 48 12.15 6.05 8.43
CA ALA A 48 12.38 7.19 7.56
C ALA A 48 11.13 8.07 7.49
N ASP A 49 11.34 9.37 7.33
CA ASP A 49 10.31 10.33 6.95
C ASP A 49 10.41 10.52 5.44
N LEU A 50 9.51 9.88 4.70
CA LEU A 50 9.32 10.03 3.26
C LEU A 50 7.96 10.70 2.97
N SER A 51 7.43 11.45 3.95
CA SER A 51 6.18 12.18 3.76
C SER A 51 6.31 13.15 2.58
N HIS A 52 5.27 13.22 1.76
CA HIS A 52 5.24 14.02 0.53
C HIS A 52 6.33 13.69 -0.52
N ALA A 53 7.08 12.61 -0.36
CA ALA A 53 8.12 12.21 -1.30
C ALA A 53 7.51 11.81 -2.65
N ASN A 54 8.25 12.07 -3.74
CA ASN A 54 7.93 11.50 -5.03
C ASN A 54 8.75 10.21 -5.23
N LEU A 55 8.08 9.06 -5.13
CA LEU A 55 8.58 7.70 -5.31
C LEU A 55 7.87 7.02 -6.50
N ALA A 56 7.32 7.81 -7.44
CA ALA A 56 6.63 7.26 -8.60
C ALA A 56 7.59 6.37 -9.41
N GLY A 57 7.17 5.16 -9.74
CA GLY A 57 7.98 4.18 -10.46
C GLY A 57 9.19 3.64 -9.69
N ALA A 58 9.39 4.02 -8.42
CA ALA A 58 10.51 3.52 -7.63
C ALA A 58 10.39 2.01 -7.41
N ASP A 59 11.53 1.32 -7.39
CA ASP A 59 11.63 -0.10 -7.11
C ASP A 59 11.98 -0.31 -5.63
N LEU A 60 10.99 -0.62 -4.81
CA LEU A 60 11.09 -0.90 -3.37
C LEU A 60 10.86 -2.39 -3.07
N ASP A 61 11.05 -3.28 -4.05
CA ASP A 61 10.82 -4.70 -3.85
C ASP A 61 11.69 -5.25 -2.71
N GLY A 62 11.04 -5.96 -1.79
CA GLY A 62 11.67 -6.49 -0.58
C GLY A 62 12.23 -5.45 0.39
N ALA A 63 11.99 -4.14 0.17
CA ALA A 63 12.46 -3.10 1.07
C ALA A 63 11.78 -3.19 2.45
N VAL A 64 12.48 -2.72 3.47
CA VAL A 64 11.96 -2.64 4.84
C VAL A 64 11.54 -1.20 5.13
N LEU A 65 10.24 -0.98 5.27
CA LEU A 65 9.56 0.31 5.47
C LEU A 65 8.80 0.33 6.80
N ARG A 66 9.28 -0.39 7.81
CA ARG A 66 8.60 -0.47 9.11
C ARG A 66 8.53 0.91 9.73
N THR A 67 7.36 1.32 10.20
CA THR A 67 7.15 2.62 10.86
C THR A 67 7.59 3.83 10.02
N THR A 68 7.77 3.66 8.71
CA THR A 68 8.12 4.74 7.78
C THR A 68 6.93 5.65 7.57
N ASP A 69 7.15 6.95 7.56
CA ASP A 69 6.13 7.93 7.17
C ASP A 69 6.15 8.10 5.66
N LEU A 70 5.11 7.64 4.98
CA LEU A 70 4.83 7.80 3.55
C LEU A 70 3.55 8.65 3.35
N SER A 71 3.11 9.39 4.36
CA SER A 71 1.89 10.20 4.27
C SER A 71 2.00 11.19 3.12
N ASP A 72 0.93 11.29 2.33
CA ASP A 72 0.86 12.14 1.12
C ASP A 72 1.97 11.87 0.07
N ALA A 73 2.73 10.78 0.17
CA ALA A 73 3.75 10.42 -0.80
C ALA A 73 3.12 9.91 -2.10
N SER A 74 3.82 10.10 -3.22
CA SER A 74 3.44 9.51 -4.50
C SER A 74 4.26 8.26 -4.75
N LEU A 75 3.65 7.09 -4.64
CA LEU A 75 4.19 5.78 -5.04
C LEU A 75 3.45 5.24 -6.29
N LEU A 76 3.00 6.13 -7.16
CA LEU A 76 2.31 5.77 -8.40
C LEU A 76 3.15 4.75 -9.19
N ALA A 77 2.58 3.58 -9.45
CA ALA A 77 3.23 2.48 -10.18
C ALA A 77 4.59 2.04 -9.62
N ALA A 78 4.84 2.23 -8.32
CA ALA A 78 6.03 1.71 -7.65
C ALA A 78 5.97 0.19 -7.48
N GLY A 79 7.12 -0.48 -7.49
CA GLY A 79 7.26 -1.87 -7.07
C GLY A 79 7.49 -1.96 -5.57
N LEU A 80 6.68 -2.72 -4.85
CA LEU A 80 6.82 -3.02 -3.42
C LEU A 80 6.56 -4.51 -3.14
N ALA A 81 6.79 -5.38 -4.12
CA ALA A 81 6.53 -6.81 -3.98
C ALA A 81 7.37 -7.37 -2.81
N GLY A 82 6.69 -8.05 -1.88
CA GLY A 82 7.30 -8.60 -0.67
C GLY A 82 7.87 -7.57 0.32
N ALA A 83 7.66 -6.27 0.12
CA ALA A 83 8.12 -5.22 1.02
C ALA A 83 7.47 -5.34 2.41
N VAL A 84 8.15 -4.82 3.43
CA VAL A 84 7.66 -4.85 4.82
C VAL A 84 7.29 -3.46 5.29
N LEU A 85 5.99 -3.15 5.29
CA LEU A 85 5.38 -1.88 5.68
C LEU A 85 4.63 -1.96 7.02
N SER A 86 4.94 -2.92 7.88
CA SER A 86 4.27 -3.05 9.19
C SER A 86 4.34 -1.74 9.97
N ASP A 87 3.18 -1.29 10.46
CA ASP A 87 3.00 -0.04 11.21
C ASP A 87 3.45 1.24 10.45
N ALA A 88 3.59 1.20 9.11
CA ALA A 88 3.88 2.39 8.31
C ALA A 88 2.68 3.33 8.23
N LEU A 89 2.95 4.62 8.03
CA LEU A 89 1.93 5.64 7.80
C LEU A 89 1.83 5.91 6.29
N LEU A 90 0.71 5.58 5.67
CA LEU A 90 0.44 5.80 4.25
C LEU A 90 -0.79 6.69 4.03
N THR A 91 -1.20 7.45 5.05
CA THR A 91 -2.40 8.29 4.99
C THR A 91 -2.36 9.20 3.77
N ALA A 92 -3.42 9.13 2.96
CA ALA A 92 -3.57 9.88 1.70
C ALA A 92 -2.44 9.69 0.66
N ALA A 93 -1.58 8.68 0.81
CA ALA A 93 -0.56 8.35 -0.18
C ALA A 93 -1.20 7.87 -1.49
N ASN A 94 -0.48 8.04 -2.60
CA ASN A 94 -0.92 7.55 -3.90
C ASN A 94 -0.13 6.31 -4.30
N LEU A 95 -0.76 5.13 -4.18
CA LEU A 95 -0.26 3.82 -4.60
C LEU A 95 -1.03 3.27 -5.82
N THR A 96 -1.69 4.15 -6.58
CA THR A 96 -2.42 3.74 -7.80
C THR A 96 -1.49 2.93 -8.70
N SER A 97 -1.95 1.77 -9.17
CA SER A 97 -1.17 0.86 -10.02
C SER A 97 0.15 0.35 -9.44
N ALA A 98 0.41 0.53 -8.15
CA ALA A 98 1.58 -0.05 -7.50
C ALA A 98 1.46 -1.57 -7.37
N ASP A 99 2.60 -2.24 -7.28
CA ASP A 99 2.68 -3.68 -7.01
C ASP A 99 3.04 -3.90 -5.54
N LEU A 100 2.13 -4.48 -4.77
CA LEU A 100 2.31 -4.88 -3.37
C LEU A 100 2.07 -6.39 -3.20
N GLU A 101 2.32 -7.20 -4.23
CA GLU A 101 2.20 -8.66 -4.15
C GLU A 101 2.97 -9.17 -2.92
N SER A 102 2.29 -9.95 -2.06
CA SER A 102 2.88 -10.54 -0.85
C SER A 102 3.49 -9.54 0.15
N ALA A 103 3.21 -8.24 0.02
CA ALA A 103 3.70 -7.22 0.94
C ALA A 103 3.09 -7.38 2.35
N ARG A 104 3.82 -6.96 3.38
CA ARG A 104 3.37 -7.04 4.78
C ARG A 104 3.01 -5.66 5.31
N LEU A 105 1.72 -5.38 5.43
CA LEU A 105 1.14 -4.12 5.88
C LEU A 105 0.39 -4.23 7.22
N GLY A 106 0.64 -5.28 8.01
CA GLY A 106 -0.01 -5.47 9.31
C GLY A 106 0.10 -4.22 10.19
N GLY A 107 -1.04 -3.73 10.68
CA GLY A 107 -1.15 -2.52 11.51
C GLY A 107 -0.90 -1.18 10.80
N ALA A 108 -0.59 -1.17 9.49
CA ALA A 108 -0.31 0.06 8.76
C ALA A 108 -1.54 0.99 8.66
N ASP A 109 -1.29 2.30 8.59
CA ASP A 109 -2.35 3.29 8.37
C ASP A 109 -2.46 3.68 6.90
N LEU A 110 -3.40 3.07 6.19
CA LEU A 110 -3.76 3.38 4.80
C LEU A 110 -5.05 4.22 4.69
N SER A 111 -5.43 4.98 5.73
CA SER A 111 -6.66 5.78 5.65
C SER A 111 -6.62 6.81 4.52
N GLY A 112 -7.69 6.86 3.72
CA GLY A 112 -7.81 7.76 2.58
C GLY A 112 -6.81 7.53 1.44
N THR A 113 -6.08 6.41 1.44
CA THR A 113 -5.06 6.10 0.43
C THR A 113 -5.67 5.82 -0.94
N TYR A 114 -4.97 6.20 -2.01
CA TYR A 114 -5.34 5.83 -3.37
C TYR A 114 -4.67 4.51 -3.77
N LEU A 115 -5.43 3.44 -3.82
CA LEU A 115 -5.03 2.06 -4.15
C LEU A 115 -5.77 1.52 -5.38
N ASN A 116 -6.19 2.42 -6.28
CA ASN A 116 -6.92 2.01 -7.47
C ASN A 116 -6.01 1.19 -8.40
N SER A 117 -6.52 0.05 -8.89
CA SER A 117 -5.78 -0.87 -9.76
C SER A 117 -4.44 -1.35 -9.19
N THR A 118 -4.27 -1.32 -7.87
CA THR A 118 -3.08 -1.83 -7.16
C THR A 118 -3.12 -3.35 -7.10
N VAL A 119 -1.96 -4.00 -7.19
CA VAL A 119 -1.81 -5.44 -6.93
C VAL A 119 -1.51 -5.64 -5.44
N LEU A 120 -2.38 -6.36 -4.74
CA LEU A 120 -2.27 -6.72 -3.32
C LEU A 120 -2.47 -8.24 -3.15
N GLU A 121 -2.29 -9.02 -4.22
CA GLU A 121 -2.37 -10.48 -4.18
C GLU A 121 -1.50 -11.02 -3.03
N LYS A 122 -2.08 -11.85 -2.15
CA LYS A 122 -1.43 -12.44 -0.97
C LYS A 122 -0.84 -11.45 0.03
N ALA A 123 -1.16 -10.16 -0.08
CA ALA A 123 -0.68 -9.16 0.87
C ALA A 123 -1.27 -9.41 2.27
N VAL A 124 -0.49 -9.11 3.30
CA VAL A 124 -0.90 -9.26 4.71
C VAL A 124 -1.25 -7.89 5.28
N LEU A 125 -2.54 -7.59 5.37
CA LEU A 125 -3.13 -6.34 5.86
C LEU A 125 -3.86 -6.53 7.21
N GLN A 126 -3.48 -7.54 7.99
CA GLN A 126 -4.07 -7.79 9.31
C GLN A 126 -4.09 -6.52 10.17
N ASP A 127 -5.27 -6.20 10.73
CA ASP A 127 -5.52 -5.02 11.57
C ASP A 127 -5.18 -3.65 10.93
N ALA A 128 -4.92 -3.60 9.63
CA ALA A 128 -4.59 -2.36 8.93
C ALA A 128 -5.79 -1.41 8.88
N ASN A 129 -5.51 -0.11 8.83
CA ASN A 129 -6.52 0.92 8.68
C ASN A 129 -6.69 1.32 7.21
N LEU A 130 -7.75 0.86 6.55
CA LEU A 130 -8.13 1.25 5.20
C LEU A 130 -9.39 2.13 5.18
N THR A 131 -9.67 2.85 6.27
CA THR A 131 -10.86 3.71 6.36
C THR A 131 -10.88 4.73 5.22
N GLY A 132 -11.94 4.71 4.41
CA GLY A 132 -12.10 5.61 3.27
C GLY A 132 -11.07 5.42 2.15
N ALA A 133 -10.35 4.31 2.10
CA ALA A 133 -9.39 4.03 1.03
C ALA A 133 -10.08 3.78 -0.32
N TYR A 134 -9.41 4.14 -1.41
CA TYR A 134 -9.90 3.96 -2.78
C TYR A 134 -9.25 2.72 -3.41
N LEU A 135 -9.97 1.61 -3.48
CA LEU A 135 -9.50 0.29 -3.93
C LEU A 135 -10.23 -0.16 -5.21
N ARG A 136 -10.62 0.79 -6.07
CA ARG A 136 -11.37 0.45 -7.28
C ARG A 136 -10.52 -0.43 -8.19
N SER A 137 -11.04 -1.59 -8.56
CA SER A 137 -10.33 -2.58 -9.39
C SER A 137 -8.99 -3.04 -8.82
N ALA A 138 -8.77 -2.93 -7.51
CA ALA A 138 -7.62 -3.52 -6.85
C ALA A 138 -7.71 -5.05 -6.90
N ASP A 139 -6.57 -5.70 -7.04
CA ASP A 139 -6.44 -7.15 -6.91
C ASP A 139 -6.05 -7.48 -5.47
N LEU A 140 -6.94 -8.13 -4.73
CA LEU A 140 -6.75 -8.58 -3.34
C LEU A 140 -6.91 -10.11 -3.26
N GLU A 141 -6.64 -10.84 -4.35
CA GLU A 141 -6.72 -12.30 -4.36
C GLU A 141 -5.84 -12.89 -3.24
N ASP A 142 -6.42 -13.79 -2.44
CA ASP A 142 -5.78 -14.44 -1.28
C ASP A 142 -5.19 -13.46 -0.22
N ALA A 143 -5.57 -12.18 -0.21
CA ALA A 143 -5.09 -11.22 0.77
C ALA A 143 -5.65 -11.50 2.19
N ASP A 144 -4.82 -11.30 3.21
CA ASP A 144 -5.25 -11.35 4.62
C ASP A 144 -5.64 -9.95 5.10
N LEU A 145 -6.94 -9.69 5.17
CA LEU A 145 -7.56 -8.46 5.68
C LEU A 145 -8.22 -8.72 7.06
N SER A 146 -7.81 -9.76 7.79
CA SER A 146 -8.43 -10.10 9.06
C SER A 146 -8.29 -8.95 10.06
N GLY A 147 -9.41 -8.58 10.70
CA GLY A 147 -9.48 -7.44 11.63
C GLY A 147 -9.31 -6.05 11.00
N ALA A 148 -9.10 -5.93 9.69
CA ALA A 148 -8.86 -4.65 9.03
C ALA A 148 -10.06 -3.70 9.13
N ARG A 149 -9.78 -2.39 9.16
CA ARG A 149 -10.82 -1.34 9.15
C ARG A 149 -11.03 -0.82 7.74
N LEU A 150 -12.13 -1.21 7.11
CA LEU A 150 -12.52 -0.84 5.73
C LEU A 150 -13.75 0.08 5.72
N ASN A 151 -14.00 0.80 6.82
CA ASN A 151 -15.15 1.69 6.95
C ASN A 151 -15.19 2.68 5.77
N SER A 152 -16.30 2.69 5.02
CA SER A 152 -16.49 3.56 3.86
C SER A 152 -15.43 3.44 2.76
N ALA A 153 -14.69 2.32 2.68
CA ALA A 153 -13.75 2.06 1.60
C ALA A 153 -14.48 1.80 0.26
N GLU A 154 -13.86 2.22 -0.85
CA GLU A 154 -14.39 2.02 -2.20
C GLU A 154 -13.73 0.80 -2.86
N LEU A 155 -14.38 -0.36 -2.79
CA LEU A 155 -13.90 -1.64 -3.33
C LEU A 155 -14.63 -2.02 -4.64
N THR A 156 -15.12 -1.03 -5.37
CA THR A 156 -15.88 -1.27 -6.60
C THR A 156 -15.02 -2.02 -7.62
N LEU A 157 -15.52 -3.13 -8.14
CA LEU A 157 -14.82 -4.03 -9.09
C LEU A 157 -13.49 -4.62 -8.57
N ALA A 158 -13.23 -4.59 -7.26
CA ALA A 158 -12.05 -5.26 -6.69
C ALA A 158 -12.19 -6.79 -6.77
N ASP A 159 -11.07 -7.48 -6.92
CA ASP A 159 -11.02 -8.94 -6.79
C ASP A 159 -10.64 -9.30 -5.35
N LEU A 160 -11.55 -9.94 -4.61
CA LEU A 160 -11.34 -10.43 -3.25
C LEU A 160 -11.44 -11.97 -3.22
N THR A 161 -11.15 -12.64 -4.34
CA THR A 161 -11.18 -14.10 -4.40
C THR A 161 -10.25 -14.69 -3.33
N GLY A 162 -10.77 -15.59 -2.49
CA GLY A 162 -10.00 -16.22 -1.41
C GLY A 162 -9.59 -15.32 -0.24
N ALA A 163 -9.88 -14.01 -0.28
CA ALA A 163 -9.44 -13.06 0.75
C ALA A 163 -10.03 -13.37 2.14
N ASP A 164 -9.22 -13.22 3.19
CA ASP A 164 -9.67 -13.35 4.58
C ASP A 164 -10.10 -12.00 5.14
N LEU A 165 -11.41 -11.78 5.27
CA LEU A 165 -12.03 -10.59 5.88
C LEU A 165 -12.60 -10.90 7.28
N THR A 166 -12.13 -11.97 7.94
CA THR A 166 -12.62 -12.37 9.26
C THR A 166 -12.50 -11.21 10.25
N GLY A 167 -13.61 -10.84 10.87
CA GLY A 167 -13.67 -9.74 11.85
C GLY A 167 -13.44 -8.32 11.29
N ALA A 168 -13.31 -8.16 9.97
CA ALA A 168 -13.09 -6.86 9.36
C ALA A 168 -14.30 -5.93 9.51
N ASP A 169 -14.05 -4.62 9.59
CA ASP A 169 -15.12 -3.63 9.65
C ASP A 169 -15.35 -3.00 8.27
N LEU A 170 -16.35 -3.49 7.53
CA LEU A 170 -16.73 -3.00 6.21
C LEU A 170 -17.87 -1.98 6.28
N THR A 171 -18.19 -1.41 7.45
CA THR A 171 -19.37 -0.54 7.60
C THR A 171 -19.37 0.59 6.56
N GLY A 172 -20.41 0.64 5.73
CA GLY A 172 -20.57 1.63 4.65
C GLY A 172 -19.67 1.46 3.42
N ALA A 173 -18.89 0.38 3.33
CA ALA A 173 -18.04 0.11 2.16
C ALA A 173 -18.87 -0.16 0.88
N ASP A 174 -18.29 0.15 -0.27
CA ASP A 174 -18.90 -0.11 -1.58
C ASP A 174 -18.20 -1.25 -2.32
N LEU A 175 -18.80 -2.45 -2.28
CA LEU A 175 -18.35 -3.66 -2.98
C LEU A 175 -19.06 -3.86 -4.33
N THR A 176 -19.61 -2.80 -4.94
CA THR A 176 -20.36 -2.96 -6.20
C THR A 176 -19.50 -3.61 -7.29
N GLY A 177 -19.92 -4.80 -7.72
CA GLY A 177 -19.22 -5.56 -8.76
C GLY A 177 -17.91 -6.21 -8.30
N ALA A 178 -17.60 -6.20 -6.99
CA ALA A 178 -16.46 -6.92 -6.46
C ALA A 178 -16.65 -8.44 -6.59
N ILE A 179 -15.55 -9.17 -6.81
CA ILE A 179 -15.53 -10.63 -6.83
C ILE A 179 -15.21 -11.11 -5.42
N LEU A 180 -16.02 -12.01 -4.86
CA LEU A 180 -15.91 -12.51 -3.48
C LEU A 180 -15.92 -14.04 -3.44
N THR A 181 -15.49 -14.69 -4.52
CA THR A 181 -15.45 -16.15 -4.59
C THR A 181 -14.54 -16.66 -3.48
N ASP A 182 -15.04 -17.57 -2.64
CA ASP A 182 -14.29 -18.15 -1.50
C ASP A 182 -13.77 -17.15 -0.45
N ALA A 183 -14.20 -15.89 -0.49
CA ALA A 183 -13.86 -14.89 0.52
C ALA A 183 -14.48 -15.23 1.88
N ARG A 184 -13.71 -15.02 2.96
CA ARG A 184 -14.12 -15.35 4.32
C ARG A 184 -14.59 -14.10 5.07
N LEU A 185 -15.87 -14.05 5.41
CA LEU A 185 -16.51 -12.88 6.04
C LEU A 185 -16.94 -13.14 7.50
N GLU A 186 -16.42 -14.20 8.14
CA GLU A 186 -16.84 -14.58 9.49
C GLU A 186 -16.66 -13.41 10.49
N GLY A 187 -17.76 -12.96 11.10
CA GLY A 187 -17.72 -11.86 12.08
C GLY A 187 -17.44 -10.47 11.50
N ALA A 188 -17.41 -10.31 10.18
CA ALA A 188 -17.26 -9.01 9.54
C ALA A 188 -18.49 -8.11 9.80
N LYS A 189 -18.27 -6.80 9.95
CA LYS A 189 -19.36 -5.83 10.10
C LYS A 189 -19.81 -5.33 8.74
N LEU A 190 -21.05 -5.64 8.35
CA LEU A 190 -21.58 -5.38 7.01
C LEU A 190 -22.68 -4.29 6.96
N ASP A 191 -22.82 -3.51 8.04
CA ASP A 191 -23.84 -2.47 8.13
C ASP A 191 -23.66 -1.41 7.02
N GLY A 192 -24.71 -1.19 6.24
CA GLY A 192 -24.69 -0.21 5.14
C GLY A 192 -23.81 -0.58 3.94
N VAL A 193 -23.25 -1.79 3.89
CA VAL A 193 -22.45 -2.25 2.74
C VAL A 193 -23.30 -2.32 1.47
N ARG A 194 -22.73 -1.80 0.37
CA ARG A 194 -23.30 -1.87 -0.98
C ARG A 194 -22.64 -2.97 -1.80
N GLY A 195 -23.32 -3.47 -2.83
CA GLY A 195 -22.77 -4.46 -3.76
C GLY A 195 -22.89 -5.93 -3.35
N LEU A 196 -23.16 -6.22 -2.07
CA LEU A 196 -23.38 -7.60 -1.61
C LEU A 196 -24.77 -8.13 -1.97
N SER A 197 -24.81 -9.33 -2.54
CA SER A 197 -26.03 -10.12 -2.71
C SER A 197 -26.51 -10.72 -1.37
N PRO A 198 -27.79 -11.14 -1.25
CA PRO A 198 -28.30 -11.76 -0.02
C PRO A 198 -27.56 -13.02 0.41
N SER A 199 -26.93 -13.76 -0.51
CA SER A 199 -26.14 -14.96 -0.20
C SER A 199 -24.73 -14.67 0.31
N GLN A 200 -24.28 -13.40 0.23
CA GLN A 200 -22.95 -12.96 0.68
C GLN A 200 -23.00 -12.17 2.00
N ARG A 201 -24.18 -12.06 2.63
CA ARG A 201 -24.37 -11.35 3.91
C ARG A 201 -24.42 -12.31 5.09
#